data_AF-A0AA39NJX6-F1
#
_entry.id   AF-A0AA39NJX6-F1
#
_cell.length_a   1.000
_cell.length_b   1.000
_cell.length_c   1.000
_cell.angle_alpha   90.00
_cell.angle_beta   90.00
_cell.angle_gamma   90.00
#
_symmetry.space_group_name_H-M   'P 1'
#
loop_
_entity.id
_entity.type
_entity.pdbx_description
1 polymer ?
#
loop_
_entity_poly.entity_id
_entity_poly.type
_entity_poly.pdbx_seq_one_letter_code
_entity_poly.pdbx_strand_id
1 'polypeptide(L)'
;HLLSPSPILISRDVYVPPITSPDASTVWTVNTTQTVTWDVSDPPVNITNRYGLIMLRKDGLTTPLILANGFDILLGNFEVTVPWVVEGDDYSIVLFGDSGNWSPDFTITGSGIAF
;
A
#
# COMPACT_ATOMS: atom_id res chain seq x y z
N HIS A 1 -1.36 49.12 -17.86
CA HIS A 1 -2.38 48.19 -18.33
C HIS A 1 -1.92 46.78 -17.93
N LEU A 2 -2.61 46.21 -16.93
CA LEU A 2 -2.72 44.79 -16.55
C LEU A 2 -1.46 44.02 -16.10
N LEU A 3 -1.34 43.84 -14.78
CA LEU A 3 -0.60 42.74 -14.19
C LEU A 3 -1.30 41.44 -14.59
N SER A 4 -0.61 40.54 -15.28
CA SER A 4 -1.10 39.18 -15.53
C SER A 4 -1.27 38.46 -14.18
N PRO A 5 -2.42 37.84 -13.88
CA PRO A 5 -2.53 36.99 -12.71
C PRO A 5 -1.58 35.80 -12.90
N SER A 6 -0.65 35.61 -11.95
CA SER A 6 0.07 34.34 -11.85
C SER A 6 -0.97 33.23 -11.68
N PRO A 7 -0.88 32.09 -12.40
CA PRO A 7 -1.74 30.97 -12.13
C PRO A 7 -1.58 30.59 -10.66
N ILE A 8 -2.70 30.45 -9.95
CA ILE A 8 -2.70 29.87 -8.61
C ILE A 8 -2.08 28.48 -8.78
N LEU A 9 -0.88 28.27 -8.25
CA LEU A 9 -0.26 26.96 -8.14
C LEU A 9 -1.11 26.16 -7.17
N ILE A 10 -2.13 25.47 -7.70
CA ILE A 10 -2.82 24.44 -6.94
C ILE A 10 -1.79 23.31 -6.78
N SER A 11 -1.27 23.14 -5.56
CA SER A 11 -0.32 22.07 -5.26
C SER A 11 -0.96 20.74 -5.65
N ARG A 12 -0.32 20.06 -6.57
CA ARG A 12 -0.64 18.70 -6.98
C ARG A 12 0.23 17.82 -6.11
N ASP A 13 -0.36 17.32 -5.03
CA ASP A 13 0.39 16.60 -4.00
C ASP A 13 0.28 15.10 -4.23
N VAL A 14 1.40 14.42 -4.00
CA VAL A 14 1.38 12.97 -3.91
C VAL A 14 0.74 12.61 -2.57
N TYR A 15 -0.26 11.73 -2.62
CA TYR A 15 -0.94 11.25 -1.43
C TYR A 15 -0.32 9.95 -0.91
N VAL A 16 0.05 9.94 0.36
CA VAL A 16 0.79 8.87 1.05
C VAL A 16 0.05 8.43 2.31
N PRO A 17 -1.15 7.82 2.20
CA PRO A 17 -1.97 7.49 3.36
C PRO A 17 -1.34 6.40 4.22
N PRO A 18 -1.16 6.60 5.54
CA PRO A 18 -0.56 5.59 6.41
C PRO A 18 -1.32 4.26 6.34
N ILE A 19 -0.61 3.16 6.09
CA ILE A 19 -1.18 1.80 6.20
C ILE A 19 -1.49 1.53 7.68
N THR A 20 -2.71 1.06 7.95
CA THR A 20 -3.19 0.71 9.30
C THR A 20 -3.33 -0.79 9.50
N SER A 21 -3.43 -1.58 8.42
CA SER A 21 -3.37 -3.04 8.43
C SER A 21 -2.82 -3.54 7.08
N PRO A 22 -1.89 -4.52 7.06
CA PRO A 22 -1.41 -5.31 8.20
C PRO A 22 -0.51 -4.51 9.17
N ASP A 23 -0.42 -4.99 10.40
CA ASP A 23 0.48 -4.50 11.45
C ASP A 23 1.40 -5.62 11.98
N ALA A 24 2.26 -5.30 12.95
CA ALA A 24 3.23 -6.24 13.50
C ALA A 24 2.64 -7.47 14.22
N SER A 25 1.35 -7.42 14.57
CA SER A 25 0.63 -8.56 15.17
C SER A 25 -0.12 -9.41 14.15
N THR A 26 -0.13 -8.98 12.89
CA THR A 26 -0.90 -9.62 11.83
C THR A 26 -0.27 -10.94 11.37
N VAL A 27 -1.12 -11.96 11.22
CA VAL A 27 -0.75 -13.26 10.64
C VAL A 27 -1.67 -13.55 9.47
N TRP A 28 -1.11 -13.70 8.28
CA TRP A 28 -1.83 -14.11 7.09
C TRP A 28 -1.57 -15.58 6.76
N THR A 29 -2.59 -16.26 6.22
CA THR A 29 -2.45 -17.59 5.65
C THR A 29 -2.40 -17.49 4.13
N VAL A 30 -1.49 -18.22 3.48
CA VAL A 30 -1.41 -18.27 2.01
C VAL A 30 -2.74 -18.72 1.38
N ASN A 31 -3.02 -18.23 0.17
CA ASN A 31 -4.24 -18.50 -0.60
C ASN A 31 -5.55 -18.03 0.06
N THR A 32 -5.50 -17.24 1.13
CA THR A 32 -6.72 -16.60 1.69
C THR A 32 -6.87 -15.18 1.15
N THR A 33 -8.09 -14.67 1.19
CA THR A 33 -8.35 -13.23 1.00
C THR A 33 -8.07 -12.50 2.32
N GLN A 34 -7.38 -11.37 2.24
CA GLN A 34 -7.08 -10.49 3.37
C GLN A 34 -7.37 -9.05 2.98
N THR A 35 -7.66 -8.19 3.96
CA THR A 35 -7.93 -6.77 3.73
C THR A 35 -6.72 -5.94 4.13
N VAL A 36 -6.21 -5.14 3.20
CA VAL A 36 -5.24 -4.08 3.48
C VAL A 36 -6.03 -2.80 3.76
N THR A 37 -5.71 -2.08 4.84
CA THR A 37 -6.39 -0.83 5.22
C THR A 37 -5.39 0.30 5.39
N TRP A 38 -5.83 1.52 5.11
CA TRP A 38 -5.03 2.74 5.27
C TRP A 38 -5.91 3.92 5.65
N ASP A 39 -5.32 4.94 6.27
CA ASP A 39 -6.03 6.14 6.74
C ASP A 39 -6.29 7.12 5.59
N VAL A 40 -7.56 7.42 5.35
CA VAL A 40 -8.03 8.38 4.34
C VAL A 40 -8.63 9.66 4.92
N SER A 41 -8.32 9.99 6.17
CA SER A 41 -8.93 11.12 6.90
C SER A 41 -8.46 12.51 6.42
N ASP A 42 -7.26 12.62 5.84
CA ASP A 42 -6.67 13.89 5.38
C ASP A 42 -6.09 13.81 3.96
N PRO A 43 -6.92 13.59 2.92
CA PRO A 43 -6.45 13.57 1.54
C PRO A 43 -6.26 14.99 1.01
N PRO A 44 -5.20 15.25 0.20
CA PRO A 44 -5.05 16.53 -0.46
C PRO A 44 -6.16 16.73 -1.50
N VAL A 45 -6.54 17.98 -1.75
CA VAL A 45 -7.62 18.32 -2.70
C VAL A 45 -7.30 17.84 -4.13
N ASN A 46 -6.02 17.79 -4.51
CA ASN A 46 -5.57 17.39 -5.84
C ASN A 46 -4.52 16.28 -5.73
N ILE A 47 -4.94 15.04 -5.97
CA ILE A 47 -4.11 13.84 -5.89
C ILE A 47 -3.56 13.50 -7.27
N THR A 48 -2.25 13.38 -7.41
CA THR A 48 -1.59 13.02 -8.69
C THR A 48 -1.46 11.52 -8.93
N ASN A 49 -1.57 10.72 -7.88
CA ASN A 49 -1.34 9.27 -7.84
C ASN A 49 -2.60 8.51 -7.36
N ARG A 50 -3.77 8.90 -7.89
CA ARG A 50 -5.07 8.43 -7.39
C ARG A 50 -5.28 6.91 -7.52
N TYR A 51 -4.62 6.28 -8.47
CA TYR A 51 -4.73 4.85 -8.71
C TYR A 51 -3.60 4.10 -7.98
N GLY A 52 -3.97 3.30 -6.99
CA GLY A 52 -3.03 2.60 -6.11
C GLY A 52 -2.52 1.27 -6.69
N LEU A 53 -1.41 0.80 -6.11
CA LEU A 53 -0.78 -0.49 -6.36
C LEU A 53 -0.33 -1.09 -5.02
N ILE A 54 -0.72 -2.34 -4.73
CA ILE A 54 -0.28 -3.08 -3.55
C ILE A 54 0.72 -4.14 -4.00
N MET A 55 1.92 -4.14 -3.43
CA MET A 55 2.91 -5.19 -3.65
C MET A 55 3.39 -5.78 -2.33
N LEU A 56 3.82 -7.04 -2.38
CA LEU A 56 4.42 -7.71 -1.24
C LEU A 56 5.92 -7.38 -1.15
N ARG A 57 6.39 -7.13 0.06
CA ARG A 57 7.81 -7.00 0.41
C ARG A 57 8.22 -8.17 1.29
N LYS A 58 9.52 -8.47 1.28
CA LYS A 58 10.16 -9.45 2.17
C LYS A 58 11.55 -8.95 2.52
N ASP A 59 11.95 -9.06 3.79
CA ASP A 59 13.27 -8.64 4.29
C ASP A 59 13.63 -7.20 3.86
N GLY A 60 12.65 -6.29 4.00
CA GLY A 60 12.79 -4.89 3.61
C GLY A 60 12.90 -4.63 2.09
N LEU A 61 12.79 -5.64 1.23
CA LEU A 61 12.87 -5.50 -0.23
C LEU A 61 11.52 -5.70 -0.90
N THR A 62 11.21 -4.85 -1.88
CA THR A 62 10.01 -5.03 -2.72
C THR A 62 10.20 -6.20 -3.67
N THR A 63 9.32 -7.19 -3.56
CA THR A 63 9.31 -8.36 -4.45
C THR A 63 8.57 -8.03 -5.76
N PRO A 64 8.66 -8.85 -6.81
CA PRO A 64 7.86 -8.65 -8.02
C PRO A 64 6.39 -9.07 -7.86
N LEU A 65 5.93 -9.43 -6.66
CA LEU A 65 4.55 -9.90 -6.42
C LEU A 65 3.58 -8.71 -6.28
N ILE A 66 2.73 -8.55 -7.29
CA ILE A 66 1.62 -7.60 -7.30
C ILE A 66 0.40 -8.26 -6.67
N LEU A 67 -0.20 -7.61 -5.66
CA LEU A 67 -1.38 -8.12 -4.96
C LEU A 67 -2.68 -7.45 -5.44
N ALA A 68 -2.63 -6.15 -5.77
CA ALA A 68 -3.75 -5.41 -6.34
C ALA A 68 -3.24 -4.17 -7.09
N ASN A 69 -4.01 -3.67 -8.06
CA ASN A 69 -3.66 -2.44 -8.79
C ASN A 69 -4.90 -1.75 -9.36
N GLY A 70 -4.79 -0.46 -9.66
CA GLY A 70 -5.79 0.29 -10.42
C GLY A 70 -7.03 0.72 -9.61
N PHE A 71 -6.99 0.58 -8.28
CA PHE A 71 -8.07 1.00 -7.39
C PHE A 71 -7.91 2.45 -6.95
N ASP A 72 -9.01 3.10 -6.56
CA ASP A 72 -8.95 4.46 -6.00
C ASP A 72 -8.36 4.41 -4.59
N ILE A 73 -7.26 5.13 -4.39
CA ILE A 73 -6.57 5.22 -3.09
C ILE A 73 -7.46 5.84 -2.00
N LEU A 74 -8.57 6.50 -2.34
CA LEU A 74 -9.52 7.05 -1.37
C LEU A 74 -10.50 6.01 -0.80
N LEU A 75 -10.43 4.74 -1.21
CA LEU A 75 -11.27 3.68 -0.64
C LEU A 75 -10.93 3.37 0.83
N GLY A 76 -9.71 3.66 1.28
CA GLY A 76 -9.24 3.36 2.64
C GLY A 76 -8.97 1.88 2.91
N ASN A 77 -9.35 0.99 1.97
CA ASN A 77 -9.07 -0.42 2.04
C ASN A 77 -9.17 -1.09 0.67
N PHE A 78 -8.55 -2.26 0.54
CA PHE A 78 -8.72 -3.15 -0.60
C PHE A 78 -8.47 -4.61 -0.19
N GLU A 79 -9.23 -5.54 -0.76
CA GLU A 79 -9.02 -6.98 -0.57
C GLU A 79 -7.94 -7.52 -1.51
N VAL A 80 -7.05 -8.35 -0.98
CA VAL A 80 -5.97 -9.00 -1.72
C VAL A 80 -5.98 -10.50 -1.47
N THR A 81 -5.52 -11.28 -2.44
CA THR A 81 -5.22 -12.70 -2.22
C THR A 81 -3.77 -12.84 -1.79
N VAL A 82 -3.54 -13.53 -0.66
CA VAL A 82 -2.19 -13.80 -0.16
C VAL A 82 -1.52 -14.81 -1.11
N PRO A 83 -0.39 -14.46 -1.74
CA PRO A 83 0.27 -15.34 -2.69
C PRO A 83 0.88 -16.55 -1.98
N TRP A 84 1.12 -17.63 -2.73
CA TRP A 84 1.88 -18.76 -2.22
C TRP A 84 3.37 -18.39 -2.09
N VAL A 85 3.82 -18.20 -0.84
CA VAL A 85 5.20 -17.83 -0.48
C VAL A 85 5.69 -18.71 0.66
N VAL A 86 6.99 -18.68 0.94
CA VAL A 86 7.53 -19.32 2.14
C VAL A 86 6.98 -18.69 3.41
N GLU A 87 7.00 -19.43 4.51
CA GLU A 87 6.64 -18.91 5.81
C GLU A 87 7.73 -17.95 6.32
N GLY A 88 7.34 -16.92 7.07
CA GLY A 88 8.25 -15.91 7.61
C GLY A 88 7.50 -14.77 8.28
N ASP A 89 8.22 -13.98 9.09
CA ASP A 89 7.72 -12.85 9.89
C ASP A 89 8.26 -11.47 9.42
N ASP A 90 8.98 -11.48 8.30
CA ASP A 90 9.68 -10.36 7.65
C ASP A 90 8.93 -9.86 6.39
N TYR A 91 7.62 -10.08 6.31
CA TYR A 91 6.79 -9.60 5.20
C TYR A 91 6.24 -8.22 5.50
N SER A 92 6.22 -7.32 4.52
CA SER A 92 5.50 -6.05 4.62
C SER A 92 4.73 -5.75 3.35
N ILE A 93 3.73 -4.88 3.44
CA ILE A 93 3.01 -4.34 2.29
C ILE A 93 3.62 -3.01 1.91
N VAL A 94 3.73 -2.76 0.60
CA VAL A 94 3.86 -1.41 0.07
C VAL A 94 2.60 -1.02 -0.68
N LEU A 95 2.06 0.15 -0.33
CA LEU A 95 0.99 0.82 -1.06
C LEU A 95 1.62 1.92 -1.91
N PHE A 96 1.85 1.63 -3.19
CA PHE A 96 2.42 2.57 -4.14
C PHE A 96 1.40 3.66 -4.49
N GLY A 97 1.75 4.88 -4.07
CA GLY A 97 1.19 6.15 -4.47
C GLY A 97 2.31 7.06 -5.02
N ASP A 98 3.11 7.65 -4.12
CA ASP A 98 4.57 7.69 -4.31
C ASP A 98 5.18 6.45 -3.64
N SER A 99 6.42 6.14 -3.98
CA SER A 99 7.16 5.04 -3.37
C SER A 99 7.44 5.29 -1.90
N GLY A 100 7.26 4.28 -1.04
CA GLY A 100 7.79 4.30 0.33
C GLY A 100 6.77 4.11 1.46
N ASN A 101 5.48 4.07 1.13
CA ASN A 101 4.43 3.82 2.12
C ASN A 101 4.33 2.34 2.46
N TRP A 102 4.87 1.96 3.62
CA TRP A 102 5.02 0.58 4.04
C TRP A 102 4.28 0.28 5.33
N SER A 103 3.75 -0.94 5.45
CA SER A 103 3.32 -1.48 6.73
C SER A 103 4.55 -1.83 7.61
N PRO A 104 4.36 -2.04 8.92
CA PRO A 104 5.26 -2.87 9.70
C PRO A 104 5.42 -4.26 9.09
N ASP A 105 6.49 -4.97 9.48
CA ASP A 105 6.66 -6.37 9.12
C ASP A 105 5.64 -7.24 9.87
N PHE A 106 5.13 -8.27 9.21
CA PHE A 106 4.07 -9.18 9.68
C PHE A 106 4.34 -10.61 9.20
N THR A 107 3.57 -11.58 9.72
CA THR A 107 3.78 -13.00 9.44
C THR A 107 2.91 -13.53 8.32
N ILE A 108 3.48 -14.34 7.42
CA ILE A 108 2.74 -15.19 6.48
C ILE A 108 3.04 -16.67 6.79
N THR A 109 2.01 -17.50 6.83
CA THR A 109 2.08 -18.94 7.19
C THR A 109 1.22 -19.81 6.26
N GLY A 110 1.33 -21.13 6.41
CA GLY A 110 0.41 -22.11 5.81
C GLY A 110 0.90 -22.71 4.50
N SER A 111 2.09 -22.33 4.03
CA SER A 111 2.70 -22.96 2.86
C SER A 111 3.43 -24.25 3.19
N GLY A 112 3.81 -24.46 4.46
CA GLY A 112 4.61 -25.61 4.89
C GLY A 112 6.06 -25.58 4.40
N ILE A 113 6.53 -24.45 3.86
CA ILE A 113 7.91 -24.25 3.39
C ILE A 113 8.51 -23.05 4.13
N ALA A 114 9.59 -23.27 4.88
CA ALA A 114 10.36 -22.22 5.56
C ALA A 114 11.86 -22.37 5.22
N PHE A 115 12.62 -21.27 5.26
CA PHE A 115 14.06 -21.24 5.01
C PHE A 115 14.85 -20.78 6.23
#